data_AF-A0A3C1IHL3-F1
#
_entry.id   AF-A0A3C1IHL3-F1
#
_cell.length_a   1.000
_cell.length_b   1.000
_cell.length_c   1.000
_cell.angle_alpha   90.00
_cell.angle_beta   90.00
_cell.angle_gamma   90.00
#
_symmetry.space_group_name_H-M   'P 1'
#
loop_
_entity.id
_entity.type
_entity.pdbx_description
1 polymer ?
#
loop_
_entity_poly.entity_id
_entity_poly.type
_entity_poly.pdbx_seq_one_letter_code
_entity_poly.pdbx_strand_id
1 'polypeptide(L)'
;MKVLQLVSLLFLPSLLNAHDNHPMGKMAVEITRAVHSGHSIDVDADLYLNGGQAMQLDGISVAGGEVVNLPFPLLIDGDGARNGHVKVSFTITFFETAPHVFSAMFDFGPKGTGPVLIIPEQMMKGIH
;
A
#
# COMPACT_ATOMS: atom_id res chain seq x y z
N MET A 1 -20.00 -61.58 34.61
CA MET A 1 -21.05 -60.55 34.39
C MET A 1 -20.44 -59.39 33.62
N LYS A 2 -21.06 -59.02 32.49
CA LYS A 2 -20.77 -57.83 31.67
C LYS A 2 -21.34 -56.58 32.37
N VAL A 3 -20.63 -55.45 32.36
CA VAL A 3 -21.12 -54.07 32.03
C VAL A 3 -19.84 -53.25 31.74
N LEU A 4 -19.45 -53.00 30.49
CA LEU A 4 -19.80 -51.88 29.59
C LEU A 4 -19.12 -50.52 29.91
N GLN A 5 -18.13 -50.18 29.06
CA GLN A 5 -17.78 -48.90 28.44
C GLN A 5 -17.76 -47.58 29.26
N LEU A 6 -16.63 -46.87 29.22
CA LEU A 6 -16.60 -45.59 28.47
C LEU A 6 -15.16 -45.23 28.06
N VAL A 7 -14.98 -45.05 26.75
CA VAL A 7 -13.83 -44.39 26.14
C VAL A 7 -14.05 -42.89 26.27
N SER A 8 -13.10 -42.16 26.86
CA SER A 8 -13.03 -40.70 26.69
C SER A 8 -11.65 -40.36 26.14
N LEU A 9 -11.58 -40.44 24.81
CA LEU A 9 -10.59 -39.78 23.98
C LEU A 9 -10.68 -38.28 24.29
N LEU A 10 -9.70 -37.71 25.02
CA LEU A 10 -9.56 -36.27 25.09
C LEU A 10 -9.00 -35.80 23.76
N PHE A 11 -9.92 -35.62 22.81
CA PHE A 11 -9.73 -34.75 21.66
C PHE A 11 -9.20 -33.40 22.18
N LEU A 12 -7.97 -33.05 21.81
CA LEU A 12 -7.70 -31.65 21.51
C LEU A 12 -8.57 -31.30 20.31
N PRO A 13 -9.36 -30.23 20.42
CA PRO A 13 -9.31 -29.31 19.30
C PRO A 13 -9.22 -27.87 19.77
N SER A 14 -8.50 -27.12 18.95
CA SER A 14 -8.67 -25.70 18.78
C SER A 14 -8.34 -24.83 19.99
N LEU A 15 -7.03 -24.61 20.18
CA LEU A 15 -6.54 -23.23 20.13
C LEU A 15 -6.90 -22.67 18.74
N LEU A 16 -8.20 -22.40 18.55
CA LEU A 16 -8.67 -21.42 17.60
C LEU A 16 -7.90 -20.18 18.02
N ASN A 17 -6.86 -19.84 17.25
CA ASN A 17 -6.66 -18.45 16.90
C ASN A 17 -8.06 -17.96 16.54
N ALA A 18 -8.72 -17.32 17.50
CA ALA A 18 -9.72 -16.33 17.16
C ALA A 18 -8.94 -15.42 16.22
N HIS A 19 -9.13 -15.65 14.92
CA HIS A 19 -8.59 -14.78 13.91
C HIS A 19 -8.96 -13.39 14.38
N ASP A 20 -7.96 -12.57 14.69
CA ASP A 20 -8.13 -11.16 14.92
C ASP A 20 -8.70 -10.59 13.61
N ASN A 21 -10.01 -10.73 13.44
CA ASN A 21 -10.86 -10.00 12.50
C ASN A 21 -10.98 -8.55 13.01
N HIS A 22 -9.86 -7.99 13.47
CA HIS A 22 -9.73 -6.57 13.62
C HIS A 22 -9.93 -5.97 12.22
N PRO A 23 -10.78 -4.93 12.08
CA PRO A 23 -11.03 -4.32 10.79
C PRO A 23 -9.70 -3.98 10.12
N MET A 24 -9.39 -4.69 9.03
CA MET A 24 -8.24 -4.35 8.21
C MET A 24 -8.56 -2.99 7.58
N GLY A 25 -7.81 -1.97 7.98
CA GLY A 25 -7.95 -0.64 7.42
C GLY A 25 -7.83 -0.68 5.90
N LYS A 26 -8.62 0.14 5.20
CA LYS A 26 -8.58 0.24 3.74
C LYS A 26 -7.67 1.39 3.34
N MET A 27 -6.68 1.11 2.49
CA MET A 27 -5.87 2.15 1.88
C MET A 27 -6.48 2.64 0.58
N ALA A 28 -6.51 3.97 0.44
CA ALA A 28 -6.67 4.63 -0.84
C ALA A 28 -5.43 5.49 -1.10
N VAL A 29 -4.95 5.47 -2.34
CA VAL A 29 -3.86 6.33 -2.82
C VAL A 29 -4.42 7.20 -3.92
N GLU A 30 -4.27 8.50 -3.77
CA GLU A 30 -4.70 9.49 -4.76
C GLU A 30 -3.48 10.24 -5.27
N ILE A 31 -3.26 10.20 -6.58
CA ILE A 31 -2.20 10.99 -7.23
C ILE A 31 -2.73 12.39 -7.44
N THR A 32 -2.18 13.36 -6.72
CA THR A 32 -2.61 14.77 -6.78
C THR A 32 -1.80 15.57 -7.79
N ARG A 33 -0.57 15.14 -8.09
CA ARG A 33 0.25 15.66 -9.18
C ARG A 33 1.15 14.56 -9.73
N ALA A 34 1.35 14.55 -11.05
CA ALA A 34 2.42 13.80 -11.69
C ALA A 34 2.92 14.62 -12.88
N VAL A 35 4.19 15.03 -12.87
CA VAL A 35 4.75 15.91 -13.92
C VAL A 35 6.06 15.35 -14.44
N HIS A 36 6.22 15.37 -15.76
CA HIS A 36 7.47 14.99 -16.41
C HIS A 36 8.59 16.00 -16.11
N SER A 37 9.75 15.48 -15.74
CA SER A 37 11.00 16.20 -15.55
C SER A 37 12.12 15.43 -16.25
N GLY A 38 12.17 15.52 -17.59
CA GLY A 38 13.11 14.74 -18.41
C GLY A 38 12.81 13.24 -18.40
N HIS A 39 13.76 12.43 -17.91
CA HIS A 39 13.61 10.97 -17.72
C HIS A 39 12.94 10.61 -16.39
N SER A 40 12.54 11.60 -15.61
CA SER A 40 11.91 11.41 -14.33
C SER A 40 10.47 11.95 -14.32
N ILE A 41 9.70 11.51 -13.33
CA ILE A 41 8.35 11.97 -13.06
C ILE A 41 8.29 12.34 -11.58
N ASP A 42 8.02 13.60 -11.29
CA ASP A 42 7.78 14.06 -9.93
C ASP A 42 6.31 13.83 -9.58
N VAL A 43 6.06 13.12 -8.49
CA VAL A 43 4.73 12.66 -8.08
C VAL A 43 4.43 13.18 -6.68
N ASP A 44 3.25 13.78 -6.53
CA ASP A 44 2.64 14.05 -5.23
C ASP A 44 1.41 13.16 -5.07
N ALA A 45 1.26 12.56 -3.90
CA ALA A 45 0.15 11.67 -3.60
C ALA A 45 -0.37 11.85 -2.17
N ASP A 46 -1.68 11.69 -2.01
CA ASP A 46 -2.36 11.64 -0.73
C ASP A 46 -2.73 10.18 -0.42
N LEU A 47 -2.30 9.69 0.75
CA LEU A 47 -2.55 8.33 1.22
C LEU A 47 -3.56 8.38 2.37
N TYR A 48 -4.68 7.69 2.18
CA TYR A 48 -5.78 7.66 3.14
C TYR A 48 -5.96 6.26 3.70
N LEU A 49 -5.79 6.13 5.02
CA LEU A 49 -6.09 4.93 5.78
C LEU A 49 -7.48 5.08 6.41
N ASN A 50 -8.46 4.31 5.91
CA ASN A 50 -9.83 4.34 6.42
C ASN A 50 -10.07 3.19 7.39
N GLY A 51 -10.15 3.54 8.68
CA GLY A 51 -10.29 2.59 9.80
C GLY A 51 -9.07 1.69 10.00
N GLY A 52 -9.13 0.84 11.03
CA GLY A 52 -8.08 -0.12 11.34
C GLY A 52 -6.87 0.47 12.09
N GLN A 53 -5.89 -0.39 12.34
CA GLN A 53 -4.62 -0.02 12.97
C GLN A 53 -3.69 0.68 11.98
N ALA A 54 -2.68 1.38 12.52
CA ALA A 54 -1.60 1.96 11.74
C ALA A 54 -1.06 0.99 10.68
N MET A 55 -0.76 1.54 9.51
CA MET A 55 -0.24 0.81 8.37
C MET A 55 1.13 1.36 7.99
N GLN A 56 1.96 0.52 7.39
CA GLN A 56 3.28 0.88 6.93
C GLN A 56 3.32 0.74 5.41
N LEU A 57 3.86 1.75 4.72
CA LEU A 57 4.25 1.65 3.32
C LEU A 57 5.73 1.26 3.29
N ASP A 58 6.01 0.03 2.88
CA ASP A 58 7.34 -0.56 2.84
C ASP A 58 8.12 -0.17 1.58
N GLY A 59 7.40 0.13 0.50
CA GLY A 59 8.02 0.55 -0.75
C GLY A 59 7.02 0.94 -1.83
N ILE A 60 7.56 1.55 -2.88
CA ILE A 60 6.86 1.77 -4.15
C ILE A 60 7.76 1.23 -5.25
N SER A 61 7.21 0.41 -6.14
CA SER A 61 7.94 -0.13 -7.29
C SER A 61 7.26 0.22 -8.60
N VAL A 62 8.05 0.38 -9.66
CA VAL A 62 7.58 0.68 -11.01
C VAL A 62 8.35 -0.18 -12.01
N ALA A 63 7.72 -0.53 -13.12
CA ALA A 63 8.43 -1.20 -14.20
C ALA A 63 9.40 -0.23 -14.91
N GLY A 64 10.67 -0.63 -15.02
CA GLY A 64 11.67 0.12 -15.79
C GLY A 64 12.17 1.40 -15.13
N GLY A 65 12.05 1.53 -13.81
CA GLY A 65 12.55 2.68 -13.08
C GLY A 65 12.66 2.44 -11.58
N GLU A 66 13.06 3.49 -10.87
CA GLU A 66 13.28 3.49 -9.43
C GLU A 66 12.57 4.68 -8.79
N VAL A 67 12.06 4.47 -7.58
CA VAL A 67 11.48 5.52 -6.75
C VAL A 67 12.56 6.08 -5.83
N VAL A 68 12.76 7.39 -5.85
CA VAL A 68 13.69 8.12 -5.02
C VAL A 68 12.99 9.24 -4.26
N ASN A 69 13.69 9.82 -3.28
CA ASN A 69 13.23 10.95 -2.46
C ASN A 69 12.01 10.65 -1.56
N LEU A 70 11.69 9.39 -1.32
CA LEU A 70 10.73 8.97 -0.29
C LEU A 70 11.43 8.01 0.68
N PRO A 71 11.63 8.39 1.96
CA PRO A 71 12.16 7.45 2.93
C PRO A 71 11.16 6.33 3.19
N PHE A 72 11.66 5.10 3.20
CA PHE A 72 10.92 3.92 3.61
C PHE A 72 11.55 3.29 4.87
N PRO A 73 10.75 2.66 5.74
CA PRO A 73 9.30 2.59 5.66
C PRO A 73 8.61 3.90 6.08
N LEU A 74 7.43 4.15 5.53
CA LEU A 74 6.58 5.28 5.92
C LEU A 74 5.40 4.79 6.77
N LEU A 75 5.29 5.29 8.00
CA LEU A 75 4.18 4.98 8.89
C LEU A 75 2.98 5.87 8.60
N ILE A 76 1.81 5.25 8.52
CA ILE A 76 0.50 5.89 8.32
C ILE A 76 -0.33 5.57 9.56
N ASP A 77 -0.44 6.54 10.45
CA ASP A 77 -1.12 6.35 11.72
C ASP A 77 -2.62 6.10 11.53
N GLY A 78 -3.13 5.09 12.24
CA GLY A 78 -4.55 4.80 12.39
C GLY A 78 -4.78 4.27 13.80
N ASP A 79 -5.73 4.86 14.53
CA ASP A 79 -6.05 4.47 15.91
C ASP A 79 -7.34 3.63 15.98
N GLY A 80 -7.86 3.18 14.84
CA GLY A 80 -9.13 2.46 14.71
C GLY A 80 -10.38 3.34 14.78
N ALA A 81 -10.26 4.58 15.27
CA ALA A 81 -11.36 5.54 15.42
C ALA A 81 -11.27 6.72 14.43
N ARG A 82 -10.05 7.06 13.98
CA ARG A 82 -9.74 8.16 13.07
C ARG A 82 -9.11 7.62 11.79
N ASN A 83 -9.46 8.27 10.68
CA ASN A 83 -8.81 8.00 9.40
C ASN A 83 -7.40 8.61 9.41
N GLY A 84 -6.42 7.82 8.98
CA GLY A 84 -5.06 8.29 8.74
C GLY A 84 -4.97 9.02 7.41
N HIS A 85 -4.17 10.08 7.35
CA HIS A 85 -3.87 10.81 6.13
C HIS A 85 -2.42 11.28 6.13
N VAL A 86 -1.68 10.91 5.09
CA VAL A 86 -0.30 11.35 4.86
C VAL A 86 -0.16 11.83 3.43
N LYS A 87 0.53 12.96 3.25
CA LYS A 87 0.93 13.46 1.93
C LYS A 87 2.37 13.07 1.67
N VAL A 88 2.65 12.57 0.48
CA VAL A 88 3.99 12.16 0.07
C VAL A 88 4.35 12.81 -1.25
N SER A 89 5.63 13.14 -1.39
CA SER A 89 6.23 13.59 -2.64
C SER A 89 7.41 12.67 -2.94
N PHE A 90 7.52 12.20 -4.16
CA PHE A 90 8.60 11.32 -4.59
C PHE A 90 8.90 11.50 -6.07
N THR A 91 10.09 11.09 -6.49
CA THR A 91 10.48 11.13 -7.90
C THR A 91 10.64 9.71 -8.41
N ILE A 92 10.08 9.43 -9.57
CA ILE A 92 10.31 8.18 -10.29
C ILE A 92 11.32 8.47 -11.39
N THR A 93 12.47 7.80 -11.38
CA THR A 93 13.47 7.91 -12.45
C THR A 93 13.43 6.65 -13.29
N PHE A 94 13.16 6.79 -14.59
CA PHE A 94 13.14 5.65 -15.52
C PHE A 94 14.55 5.40 -16.08
N PHE A 95 14.89 4.12 -16.25
CA PHE A 95 16.15 3.72 -16.87
C PHE A 95 16.21 4.10 -18.35
N GLU A 96 15.04 4.19 -18.98
CA GLU A 96 14.82 4.59 -20.37
C GLU A 96 13.92 5.83 -20.40
N THR A 97 13.19 6.03 -21.51
CA THR A 97 12.20 7.13 -21.61
C THR A 97 11.03 6.91 -20.65
N ALA A 98 10.68 7.97 -19.90
CA ALA A 98 9.53 7.95 -19.00
C ALA A 98 8.21 7.74 -19.79
N PRO A 99 7.38 6.73 -19.43
CA PRO A 99 6.13 6.44 -20.11
C PRO A 99 5.06 7.50 -19.81
N HIS A 100 4.11 7.64 -20.75
CA HIS A 100 2.97 8.56 -20.60
C HIS A 100 1.85 8.05 -19.70
N VAL A 101 1.79 6.74 -19.47
CA VAL A 101 0.86 6.09 -18.54
C VAL A 101 1.55 4.85 -18.00
N PHE A 102 1.51 4.64 -16.70
CA PHE A 102 2.12 3.46 -16.08
C PHE A 102 1.48 3.19 -14.71
N SER A 103 1.71 1.99 -14.19
CA SER A 103 1.29 1.62 -12.84
C SER A 103 2.48 1.57 -11.91
N ALA A 104 2.35 2.16 -10.73
CA ALA A 104 3.27 1.95 -9.61
C ALA A 104 2.60 1.02 -8.58
N MET A 105 3.35 0.05 -8.07
CA MET A 105 2.87 -0.86 -7.02
C MET A 105 3.27 -0.29 -5.65
N PHE A 106 2.26 0.01 -4.84
CA PHE A 106 2.45 0.46 -3.45
C PHE A 106 2.39 -0.75 -2.54
N ASP A 107 3.46 -1.00 -1.80
CA ASP A 107 3.60 -2.17 -0.93
C ASP A 107 3.37 -1.81 0.53
N PHE A 108 2.28 -2.32 1.09
CA PHE A 108 1.94 -2.16 2.51
C PHE A 108 2.30 -3.40 3.34
N GLY A 109 3.28 -4.17 2.86
CA GLY A 109 3.85 -5.32 3.55
C GLY A 109 2.82 -6.44 3.76
N PRO A 110 2.67 -6.97 4.98
CA PRO A 110 1.69 -8.02 5.27
C PRO A 110 0.23 -7.61 5.02
N LYS A 111 -0.07 -6.31 4.87
CA LYS A 111 -1.41 -5.80 4.53
C LYS A 111 -1.71 -5.84 3.03
N GLY A 112 -0.69 -6.12 2.21
CA GLY A 112 -0.81 -6.36 0.78
C GLY A 112 -0.25 -5.21 -0.05
N THR A 113 -0.27 -5.43 -1.36
CA THR A 113 0.30 -4.52 -2.36
C THR A 113 -0.79 -4.17 -3.38
N GLY A 114 -0.82 -2.92 -3.85
CA GLY A 114 -1.85 -2.45 -4.79
C GLY A 114 -1.27 -1.60 -5.93
N PRO A 115 -1.74 -1.78 -7.18
CA PRO A 115 -1.37 -0.90 -8.29
C PRO A 115 -2.07 0.45 -8.17
N VAL A 116 -1.34 1.51 -8.50
CA VAL A 116 -1.86 2.87 -8.68
C VAL A 116 -1.48 3.33 -10.07
N LEU A 117 -2.48 3.66 -10.88
CA LEU A 117 -2.28 4.19 -12.23
C LEU A 117 -1.85 5.65 -12.14
N ILE A 118 -0.72 5.99 -12.77
CA ILE A 118 -0.18 7.34 -12.84
C ILE A 118 -0.24 7.80 -14.29
N ILE A 119 -0.87 8.96 -14.51
CA ILE A 119 -0.97 9.64 -15.79
C ILE A 119 -0.33 11.02 -15.60
N PRO A 120 0.94 11.20 -15.99
CA PRO A 120 1.59 12.49 -15.88
C PRO A 120 0.91 13.54 -16.74
N GLU A 121 0.87 14.76 -16.23
CA GLU A 121 0.47 15.91 -16.99
C GLU A 121 1.40 16.09 -18.19
N GLN A 122 0.83 16.31 -19.37
CA GLN A 122 1.60 16.77 -20.51
C GLN A 122 1.96 18.24 -20.28
N MET A 123 3.26 18.55 -20.17
CA MET A 123 3.69 19.94 -20.29
C MET A 123 3.31 20.43 -21.69
N MET A 124 2.23 21.21 -21.78
CA MET A 124 1.96 22.00 -22.97
C MET A 124 3.12 22.99 -23.11
N LYS A 125 4.00 22.77 -24.09
CA LYS A 125 4.94 23.82 -24.50
C LYS A 125 4.10 25.02 -24.91
N GLY A 126 4.08 26.05 -24.06
CA GLY A 126 3.52 27.35 -24.41
C GLY A 126 4.20 27.83 -25.69
N ILE A 127 3.42 27.98 -26.75
CA ILE A 127 3.85 28.67 -27.97
C ILE A 127 3.87 30.15 -27.59
N HIS A 128 5.05 30.69 -27.36
CA HIS A 128 5.30 32.14 -27.32
C HIS A 128 5.69 32.63 -28.70
#